data_AF-A0AAU2PJW2-F1
#
_entry.id   AF-A0AAU2PJW2-F1
#
_cell.length_a   1.000
_cell.length_b   1.000
_cell.length_c   1.000
_cell.angle_alpha   90.00
_cell.angle_beta   90.00
_cell.angle_gamma   90.00
#
_symmetry.space_group_name_H-M   'P 1'
#
loop_
_entity.id
_entity.type
_entity.pdbx_description
1 polymer ?
#
loop_
_entity_poly.entity_id
_entity_poly.type
_entity_poly.pdbx_seq_one_letter_code
_entity_poly.pdbx_strand_id
1 'polypeptide(L)'
;MRVVFTKGPGTSYDISVHRETGAALAPRNGPGGHPYLPHDLVHFLVEAEAGIGLGVYGRLAAGDNGLFWPADPAERNKAARRRKSKPVQPSPQARADMARSEELAGIAVPVWEVRRGHAKTLPAYVRADELPPVVDRIVTRLDEHADRWHALPVGGSIELTW
;
A
#
# COMPACT_ATOMS: atom_id res chain seq x y z
N MET A 1 5.17 -9.66 -8.76
CA MET A 1 4.01 -10.10 -7.93
C MET A 1 2.77 -9.35 -8.44
N ARG A 2 1.55 -9.90 -8.33
CA ARG A 2 0.31 -9.24 -8.78
C ARG A 2 -0.60 -8.94 -7.59
N VAL A 3 -1.10 -7.72 -7.49
CA VAL A 3 -1.98 -7.27 -6.40
C VAL A 3 -3.28 -6.75 -7.00
N VAL A 4 -4.40 -7.24 -6.47
CA VAL A 4 -5.75 -6.86 -6.88
C VAL A 4 -6.42 -6.13 -5.74
N PHE A 5 -6.87 -4.90 -6.01
CA PHE A 5 -7.67 -4.09 -5.11
C PHE A 5 -9.12 -4.13 -5.60
N THR A 6 -10.03 -4.63 -4.77
CA THR A 6 -11.47 -4.73 -5.09
C THR A 6 -12.24 -3.71 -4.27
N LYS A 7 -13.02 -2.85 -4.92
CA LYS A 7 -13.77 -1.77 -4.28
C LYS A 7 -14.94 -2.32 -3.47
N GLY A 8 -15.02 -1.94 -2.21
CA GLY A 8 -16.17 -2.18 -1.35
C GLY A 8 -17.10 -0.96 -1.27
N PRO A 9 -18.17 -1.04 -0.46
CA PRO A 9 -19.03 0.12 -0.20
C PRO A 9 -18.28 1.25 0.53
N GLY A 10 -18.66 2.50 0.27
CA GLY A 10 -18.02 3.67 0.87
C GLY A 10 -16.54 3.79 0.46
N THR A 11 -15.64 3.80 1.43
CA THR A 11 -14.18 3.80 1.23
C THR A 11 -13.53 2.46 1.54
N SER A 12 -14.33 1.41 1.77
CA SER A 12 -13.81 0.06 2.02
C SER A 12 -13.30 -0.61 0.74
N TYR A 13 -12.40 -1.57 0.88
CA TYR A 13 -11.87 -2.36 -0.21
C TYR A 13 -11.17 -3.62 0.32
N ASP A 14 -11.06 -4.61 -0.54
CA ASP A 14 -10.31 -5.84 -0.28
C ASP A 14 -9.06 -5.92 -1.14
N ILE A 15 -8.06 -6.63 -0.65
CA ILE A 15 -6.76 -6.82 -1.29
C ILE A 15 -6.52 -8.31 -1.44
N SER A 16 -6.21 -8.71 -2.67
CA SER A 16 -5.73 -10.06 -2.98
C SER A 16 -4.33 -9.98 -3.55
N VAL A 17 -3.42 -10.80 -3.02
CA VAL A 17 -2.02 -10.84 -3.44
C VAL A 17 -1.75 -12.19 -4.09
N HIS A 18 -1.33 -12.16 -5.34
CA HIS A 18 -0.92 -13.31 -6.12
C HIS A 18 0.60 -13.25 -6.34
N ARG A 19 1.30 -14.26 -5.84
CA ARG A 19 2.77 -14.31 -5.87
C ARG A 19 3.25 -15.74 -6.06
N GLU A 20 4.42 -15.87 -6.66
CA GLU A 20 5.09 -17.15 -6.85
C GLU A 20 5.94 -17.55 -5.63
N THR A 21 6.53 -16.55 -4.95
CA THR A 21 7.37 -16.76 -3.77
C THR A 21 6.55 -16.64 -2.49
N GLY A 22 6.66 -17.64 -1.61
CA GLY A 22 5.94 -17.68 -0.33
C GLY A 22 4.57 -18.36 -0.41
N ALA A 23 3.87 -18.44 0.72
CA ALA A 23 2.56 -19.07 0.78
C ALA A 23 1.51 -18.25 0.02
N ALA A 24 0.52 -18.92 -0.59
CA ALA A 24 -0.68 -18.27 -1.08
C ALA A 24 -1.39 -17.55 0.09
N LEU A 25 -1.81 -16.31 -0.13
CA LEU A 25 -2.36 -15.45 0.92
C LEU A 25 -3.88 -15.40 0.81
N ALA A 26 -4.56 -15.42 1.96
CA ALA A 26 -5.98 -15.12 2.03
C ALA A 26 -6.20 -13.63 1.73
N PRO A 27 -7.29 -13.25 1.03
CA PRO A 27 -7.67 -11.85 0.88
C PRO A 27 -7.84 -11.16 2.23
N ARG A 28 -7.57 -9.85 2.24
CA ARG A 28 -7.66 -9.01 3.44
C ARG A 28 -8.45 -7.75 3.12
N ASN A 29 -9.31 -7.33 4.04
CA ASN A 29 -9.94 -6.02 4.00
C ASN A 29 -8.93 -4.92 4.41
N GLY A 30 -8.81 -3.88 3.59
CA GLY A 30 -7.98 -2.73 3.91
C GLY A 30 -8.59 -1.86 5.02
N PRO A 31 -7.81 -0.95 5.62
CA PRO A 31 -8.28 -0.07 6.70
C PRO A 31 -9.28 1.01 6.23
N GLY A 32 -9.66 1.02 4.96
CA GLY A 32 -10.35 2.14 4.32
C GLY A 32 -9.36 3.18 3.78
N GLY A 33 -9.85 4.38 3.48
CA GLY A 33 -9.01 5.44 2.91
C GLY A 33 -9.85 6.56 2.30
N HIS A 34 -9.36 7.09 1.17
CA HIS A 34 -9.98 8.18 0.43
C HIS A 34 -10.89 7.63 -0.69
N PRO A 35 -12.01 8.30 -1.07
CA PRO A 35 -12.91 7.84 -2.13
C PRO A 35 -12.27 7.62 -3.51
N TYR A 36 -11.11 8.25 -3.76
CA TYR A 36 -10.33 8.10 -4.99
C TYR A 36 -9.10 7.21 -4.81
N LEU A 37 -8.59 7.08 -3.59
CA LEU A 37 -7.30 6.45 -3.32
C LEU A 37 -7.38 5.60 -2.04
N PRO A 38 -7.56 4.27 -2.19
CA PRO A 38 -7.38 3.32 -1.10
C PRO A 38 -6.02 3.51 -0.43
N HIS A 39 -5.96 3.46 0.89
CA HIS A 39 -4.72 3.63 1.64
C HIS A 39 -3.64 2.63 1.20
N ASP A 40 -3.97 1.34 1.11
CA ASP A 40 -3.01 0.32 0.68
C ASP A 40 -2.63 0.47 -0.82
N LEU A 41 -3.49 1.04 -1.68
CA LEU A 41 -3.10 1.39 -3.06
C LEU A 41 -2.07 2.52 -3.09
N VAL A 42 -2.21 3.52 -2.22
CA VAL A 42 -1.20 4.58 -2.07
C VAL A 42 0.15 3.99 -1.67
N HIS A 43 0.19 3.11 -0.66
CA HIS A 43 1.45 2.47 -0.25
C HIS A 43 2.06 1.62 -1.37
N PHE A 44 1.25 0.91 -2.15
CA PHE A 44 1.76 0.18 -3.31
C PHE A 44 2.51 1.11 -4.29
N LEU A 45 1.87 2.22 -4.68
CA LEU A 45 2.42 3.16 -5.64
C LEU A 45 3.63 3.91 -5.07
N VAL A 46 3.57 4.34 -3.80
CA VAL A 46 4.68 5.00 -3.10
C VAL A 46 5.90 4.09 -3.06
N GLU A 47 5.74 2.84 -2.62
CA GLU A 47 6.87 1.94 -2.48
C GLU A 47 7.48 1.58 -3.83
N ALA A 48 6.66 1.40 -4.87
CA ALA A 48 7.13 1.13 -6.22
C ALA A 48 7.94 2.32 -6.80
N GLU A 49 7.40 3.54 -6.74
CA GLU A 49 8.03 4.73 -7.33
C GLU A 49 9.26 5.23 -6.54
N ALA A 50 9.31 4.91 -5.25
CA ALA A 50 10.43 5.24 -4.36
C ALA A 50 11.48 4.12 -4.23
N GLY A 51 11.24 2.95 -4.85
CA GLY A 51 12.16 1.80 -4.78
C GLY A 51 12.30 1.22 -3.37
N ILE A 52 11.23 1.24 -2.58
CA ILE A 52 11.23 0.74 -1.19
C ILE A 52 11.03 -0.78 -1.20
N GLY A 53 12.10 -1.51 -0.94
CA GLY A 53 12.11 -2.98 -1.01
C GLY A 53 11.66 -3.68 0.27
N LEU A 54 11.79 -3.04 1.43
CA LEU A 54 11.40 -3.62 2.72
C LEU A 54 10.17 -2.95 3.33
N GLY A 55 9.34 -2.30 2.52
CA GLY A 55 8.01 -1.80 2.87
C GLY A 55 6.96 -2.92 3.01
N VAL A 56 5.67 -2.60 2.90
CA VAL A 56 4.59 -3.60 2.93
C VAL A 56 4.69 -4.50 1.71
N TYR A 57 4.69 -3.92 0.50
CA TYR A 57 4.58 -4.67 -0.76
C TYR A 57 5.91 -5.25 -1.21
N GLY A 58 7.02 -4.56 -0.98
CA GLY A 58 8.35 -5.12 -1.25
C GLY A 58 8.60 -6.41 -0.47
N ARG A 59 8.19 -6.46 0.80
CA ARG A 59 8.28 -7.70 1.60
C ARG A 59 7.32 -8.79 1.13
N LEU A 60 6.09 -8.43 0.73
CA LEU A 60 5.15 -9.39 0.15
C LEU A 60 5.70 -10.03 -1.12
N ALA A 61 6.35 -9.23 -1.97
CA ALA A 61 6.99 -9.69 -3.19
C ALA A 61 8.19 -10.61 -2.91
N ALA A 62 8.94 -10.35 -1.83
CA ALA A 62 10.01 -11.21 -1.35
C ALA A 62 9.53 -12.49 -0.63
N GLY A 63 8.22 -12.71 -0.52
CA GLY A 63 7.62 -13.91 0.07
C GLY A 63 7.29 -13.83 1.56
N ASP A 64 7.52 -12.69 2.22
CA ASP A 64 7.04 -12.46 3.60
C ASP A 64 5.51 -12.36 3.61
N ASN A 65 4.84 -12.86 4.63
CA ASN A 65 3.38 -12.75 4.73
C ASN A 65 2.93 -11.35 5.17
N GLY A 66 3.79 -10.57 5.83
CA GLY A 66 3.49 -9.22 6.29
C GLY A 66 2.21 -9.16 7.14
N LEU A 67 1.24 -8.38 6.66
CA LEU A 67 -0.08 -8.19 7.29
C LEU A 67 -1.13 -9.23 6.84
N PHE A 68 -0.76 -10.13 5.93
CA PHE A 68 -1.63 -11.16 5.38
C PHE A 68 -1.41 -12.49 6.09
N TRP A 69 -2.42 -13.34 6.01
CA TRP A 69 -2.33 -14.72 6.48
C TRP A 69 -2.26 -15.69 5.31
N PRO A 70 -1.53 -16.81 5.43
CA PRO A 70 -1.66 -17.90 4.49
C PRO A 70 -3.13 -18.34 4.35
N ALA A 71 -3.52 -18.66 3.10
CA ALA A 71 -4.84 -19.17 2.77
C ALA A 71 -5.05 -20.59 3.31
N ASP A 72 -4.02 -21.44 3.20
CA ASP A 72 -4.02 -22.79 3.76
C ASP A 72 -3.99 -22.76 5.31
N PRO A 73 -4.98 -23.39 6.00
CA PRO A 73 -5.00 -23.50 7.45
C PRO A 73 -3.72 -24.10 8.06
N ALA A 74 -3.10 -25.09 7.41
CA ALA A 74 -1.90 -25.73 7.94
C ALA A 74 -0.71 -24.76 7.94
N GLU A 75 -0.46 -24.09 6.82
CA GLU A 75 0.56 -23.04 6.72
C GLU A 75 0.26 -21.82 7.62
N ARG A 76 -1.01 -21.46 7.81
CA ARG A 76 -1.40 -20.40 8.75
C ARG A 76 -1.03 -20.76 10.18
N ASN A 77 -1.34 -21.98 10.61
CA ASN A 77 -1.00 -22.47 11.95
C ASN A 77 0.52 -22.50 12.18
N LYS A 78 1.27 -22.93 11.16
CA LYS A 78 2.74 -22.93 11.17
C LYS A 78 3.31 -21.51 11.28
N ALA A 79 2.80 -20.56 10.48
CA ALA A 79 3.21 -19.16 10.53
C ALA A 79 2.91 -18.53 11.89
N ALA A 80 1.71 -18.77 12.45
CA ALA A 80 1.32 -18.27 13.78
C ALA A 80 2.23 -18.83 14.89
N ARG A 81 2.52 -20.14 14.88
CA ARG A 81 3.45 -20.78 15.83
C ARG A 81 4.84 -20.19 15.71
N ARG A 82 5.36 -19.99 14.49
CA ARG A 82 6.67 -19.39 14.24
C ARG A 82 6.76 -17.95 14.75
N ARG A 83 5.72 -17.14 14.51
CA ARG A 83 5.65 -15.75 14.99
C ARG A 83 5.64 -15.67 16.52
N LYS A 84 4.99 -16.62 17.19
CA LYS A 84 4.96 -16.72 18.65
C LYS A 84 6.29 -17.19 19.24
N SER A 85 6.94 -18.19 18.63
CA SER A 85 8.18 -18.77 19.16
C SER A 85 9.43 -17.96 18.83
N LYS A 86 9.42 -17.22 17.72
CA LYS A 86 10.51 -16.34 17.29
C LYS A 86 9.92 -15.02 16.79
N PRO A 87 9.63 -14.07 17.69
CA PRO A 87 9.26 -12.71 17.28
C PRO A 87 10.43 -12.12 16.51
N VAL A 88 10.28 -12.00 15.19
CA VAL A 88 11.29 -11.36 14.34
C VAL A 88 11.18 -9.86 14.58
N GLN A 89 12.21 -9.28 15.18
CA GLN A 89 12.33 -7.83 15.25
C GLN A 89 12.71 -7.31 13.85
N PRO A 90 12.02 -6.29 13.32
CA PRO A 90 12.41 -5.68 12.06
C PRO A 90 13.85 -5.18 12.14
N SER A 91 14.64 -5.39 11.09
CA SER A 91 15.98 -4.80 10.99
C SER A 91 15.88 -3.27 10.99
N PRO A 92 16.96 -2.55 11.33
CA PRO A 92 17.00 -1.09 11.20
C PRO A 92 16.59 -0.61 9.81
N GLN A 93 17.05 -1.29 8.75
CA GLN A 93 16.64 -0.98 7.37
C GLN A 93 15.14 -1.19 7.14
N ALA A 94 14.56 -2.30 7.61
CA ALA A 94 13.12 -2.54 7.44
C ALA A 94 12.27 -1.50 8.18
N ARG A 95 12.75 -0.98 9.32
CA ARG A 95 12.11 0.14 10.02
C ARG A 95 12.23 1.44 9.23
N ALA A 96 13.40 1.73 8.68
CA ALA A 96 13.65 2.91 7.87
C ALA A 96 12.81 2.92 6.58
N ASP A 97 12.75 1.79 5.86
CA ASP A 97 11.93 1.62 4.67
C ASP A 97 10.44 1.81 4.97
N MET A 98 9.95 1.24 6.08
CA MET A 98 8.57 1.44 6.51
C MET A 98 8.29 2.90 6.84
N ALA A 99 9.16 3.54 7.64
CA ALA A 99 9.01 4.96 7.99
C ALA A 99 9.02 5.85 6.74
N ARG A 100 9.88 5.53 5.76
CA ARG A 100 9.94 6.24 4.48
C ARG A 100 8.67 6.04 3.63
N SER A 101 8.09 4.84 3.62
CA SER A 101 6.82 4.55 2.94
C SER A 101 5.70 5.41 3.52
N GLU A 102 5.59 5.45 4.85
CA GLU A 102 4.61 6.27 5.58
C GLU A 102 4.83 7.78 5.36
N GLU A 103 6.07 8.25 5.45
CA GLU A 103 6.43 9.66 5.22
C GLU A 103 6.04 10.11 3.80
N LEU A 104 6.43 9.33 2.78
CA LEU A 104 6.13 9.67 1.40
C LEU A 104 4.62 9.60 1.11
N ALA A 105 3.89 8.64 1.67
CA ALA A 105 2.43 8.59 1.57
C ALA A 105 1.78 9.82 2.23
N GLY A 106 2.26 10.19 3.43
CA GLY A 106 1.80 11.34 4.20
C GLY A 106 2.06 12.70 3.53
N ILE A 107 3.07 12.78 2.66
CA ILE A 107 3.37 13.96 1.83
C ILE A 107 2.59 13.92 0.50
N ALA A 108 2.64 12.79 -0.20
CA ALA A 108 2.15 12.71 -1.58
C ALA A 108 0.62 12.85 -1.66
N VAL A 109 -0.14 12.29 -0.70
CA VAL A 109 -1.60 12.40 -0.72
C VAL A 109 -2.06 13.86 -0.57
N PRO A 110 -1.62 14.64 0.42
CA PRO A 110 -1.99 16.06 0.51
C PRO A 110 -1.56 16.90 -0.71
N VAL A 111 -0.38 16.63 -1.27
CA VAL A 111 0.08 17.30 -2.50
C VAL A 111 -0.84 16.99 -3.67
N TRP A 112 -1.23 15.72 -3.83
CA TRP A 112 -2.19 15.29 -4.84
C TRP A 112 -3.57 15.93 -4.62
N GLU A 113 -4.08 15.97 -3.38
CA GLU A 113 -5.37 16.58 -3.04
C GLU A 113 -5.42 18.06 -3.41
N VAL A 114 -4.38 18.83 -3.09
CA VAL A 114 -4.29 20.24 -3.49
C VAL A 114 -4.21 20.39 -5.01
N ARG A 115 -3.39 19.57 -5.68
CA ARG A 115 -3.25 19.59 -7.15
C ARG A 115 -4.57 19.28 -7.86
N ARG A 116 -5.41 18.41 -7.30
CA ARG A 116 -6.73 18.04 -7.82
C ARG A 116 -7.87 18.92 -7.32
N GLY A 117 -7.58 19.92 -6.49
CA GLY A 117 -8.58 20.82 -5.93
C GLY A 117 -9.51 20.17 -4.90
N HIS A 118 -9.15 19.00 -4.37
CA HIS A 118 -9.82 18.37 -3.23
C HIS A 118 -9.49 19.07 -1.91
N ALA A 119 -8.33 19.74 -1.84
CA ALA A 119 -7.93 20.62 -0.75
C ALA A 119 -7.50 22.00 -1.29
N LYS A 120 -7.66 23.05 -0.48
CA LYS A 120 -7.24 24.42 -0.87
C LYS A 120 -5.77 24.70 -0.57
N THR A 121 -5.23 24.07 0.47
CA THR A 121 -3.89 24.35 1.00
C THR A 121 -3.27 23.07 1.52
N LEU A 122 -1.94 23.00 1.48
CA LEU A 122 -1.20 21.91 2.10
C LEU A 122 -1.34 21.96 3.63
N PRO A 123 -1.36 20.79 4.31
CA PRO A 123 -1.22 20.73 5.76
C PRO A 123 0.09 21.36 6.24
N ALA A 124 0.11 21.89 7.46
CA ALA A 124 1.27 22.61 8.01
C ALA A 124 2.56 21.77 8.10
N TYR A 125 2.45 20.44 8.15
CA TYR A 125 3.60 19.53 8.18
C TYR A 125 4.17 19.24 6.79
N VAL A 126 3.51 19.67 5.70
CA VAL A 126 4.00 19.50 4.33
C VAL A 126 4.51 20.85 3.82
N ARG A 127 5.82 20.95 3.61
CA ARG A 127 6.49 22.15 3.12
C ARG A 127 6.70 22.04 1.60
N ALA A 128 6.02 22.90 0.83
CA ALA A 128 6.03 22.86 -0.63
C ALA A 128 7.42 23.08 -1.25
N ASP A 129 8.26 23.86 -0.58
CA ASP A 129 9.65 24.18 -0.95
C ASP A 129 10.65 23.06 -0.65
N GLU A 130 10.23 22.03 0.09
CA GLU A 130 11.09 20.93 0.54
C GLU A 130 10.63 19.56 0.03
N LEU A 131 9.75 19.53 -0.99
CA LEU A 131 9.24 18.27 -1.53
C LEU A 131 10.37 17.44 -2.18
N PRO A 132 10.56 16.18 -1.76
CA PRO A 132 11.50 15.29 -2.44
C PRO A 132 11.10 15.08 -3.91
N PRO A 133 12.04 15.04 -4.87
CA PRO A 133 11.72 14.88 -6.30
C PRO A 133 10.91 13.61 -6.66
N VAL A 134 10.92 12.59 -5.78
CA VAL A 134 10.09 11.38 -5.95
C VAL A 134 8.60 11.65 -5.75
N VAL A 135 8.23 12.69 -4.98
CA VAL A 135 6.83 13.03 -4.70
C VAL A 135 6.09 13.38 -5.99
N ASP A 136 6.70 14.12 -6.92
CA ASP A 136 6.05 14.46 -8.18
C ASP A 136 5.72 13.23 -9.04
N ARG A 137 6.61 12.22 -9.03
CA ARG A 137 6.36 10.94 -9.71
C ARG A 137 5.23 10.18 -9.03
N ILE A 138 5.26 10.10 -7.70
CA ILE A 138 4.20 9.45 -6.91
C ILE A 138 2.86 10.12 -7.19
N VAL A 139 2.76 11.44 -7.07
CA VAL A 139 1.53 12.22 -7.30
C VAL A 139 0.99 12.01 -8.71
N THR A 140 1.86 11.97 -9.72
CA THR A 140 1.45 11.68 -11.10
C THR A 140 0.85 10.27 -11.20
N ARG A 141 1.44 9.28 -10.54
CA ARG A 141 0.91 7.91 -10.53
C ARG A 141 -0.35 7.76 -9.70
N LEU A 142 -0.50 8.51 -8.60
CA LEU A 142 -1.76 8.59 -7.86
C LEU A 142 -2.87 9.11 -8.78
N ASP A 143 -2.60 10.15 -9.57
CA ASP A 143 -3.55 10.74 -10.49
C ASP A 143 -4.08 9.74 -11.53
N GLU A 144 -3.18 8.98 -12.16
CA GLU A 144 -3.53 7.95 -13.13
C GLU A 144 -4.47 6.86 -12.56
N HIS A 145 -4.37 6.57 -11.27
CA HIS A 145 -5.15 5.52 -10.62
C HIS A 145 -6.40 6.06 -9.91
N ALA A 146 -6.40 7.32 -9.50
CA ALA A 146 -7.48 7.95 -8.76
C ALA A 146 -8.80 7.89 -9.52
N ASP A 147 -8.80 8.32 -10.79
CA ASP A 147 -10.01 8.34 -11.62
C ASP A 147 -10.49 6.93 -11.95
N ARG A 148 -9.55 6.01 -12.23
CA ARG A 148 -9.86 4.60 -12.46
C ARG A 148 -10.53 3.99 -11.24
N TRP A 149 -10.01 4.23 -10.04
CA TRP A 149 -10.59 3.69 -8.81
C TRP A 149 -11.95 4.31 -8.50
N HIS A 150 -12.05 5.63 -8.63
CA HIS A 150 -13.26 6.35 -8.30
C HIS A 150 -14.43 5.93 -9.20
N ALA A 151 -14.18 5.70 -10.48
CA ALA A 151 -15.18 5.24 -11.45
C ALA A 151 -15.63 3.79 -11.25
N LEU A 152 -14.90 2.96 -10.50
CA LEU A 152 -15.31 1.57 -10.28
C LEU A 152 -16.63 1.49 -9.50
N PRO A 153 -17.56 0.60 -9.88
CA PRO A 153 -18.66 0.20 -9.02
C PRO A 153 -18.13 -0.64 -7.84
N VAL A 154 -18.96 -0.82 -6.81
CA VAL A 154 -18.70 -1.81 -5.76
C VAL A 154 -18.54 -3.20 -6.40
N GLY A 155 -17.50 -3.94 -6.00
CA GLY A 155 -17.08 -5.20 -6.60
C GLY A 155 -16.15 -5.06 -7.81
N GLY A 156 -15.99 -3.87 -8.37
CA GLY A 156 -14.99 -3.58 -9.40
C GLY A 156 -13.56 -3.63 -8.85
N SER A 157 -12.57 -3.90 -9.70
CA SER A 157 -11.18 -4.04 -9.25
C SER A 157 -10.15 -3.34 -10.14
N ILE A 158 -9.03 -2.99 -9.53
CA ILE A 158 -7.79 -2.62 -10.22
C ILE A 158 -6.74 -3.68 -9.90
N GLU A 159 -6.01 -4.08 -10.92
CA GLU A 159 -4.87 -4.97 -10.81
C GLU A 159 -3.57 -4.22 -11.10
N LEU A 160 -2.56 -4.44 -10.28
CA LEU A 160 -1.22 -3.89 -10.43
C LEU A 160 -0.16 -4.98 -10.32
N THR A 161 0.92 -4.79 -11.07
CA THR A 161 2.10 -5.65 -11.00
C THR A 161 3.20 -4.91 -10.25
N TRP A 162 3.78 -5.60 -9.28
CA TRP A 162 4.97 -5.23 -8.53
C TRP A 162 6.21 -5.82 -9.19
#